data_AF-F3LJK7-F1
#
_entry.id   AF-F3LJK7-F1
#
_cell.length_a   1.000
_cell.length_b   1.000
_cell.length_c   1.000
_cell.angle_alpha   90.00
_cell.angle_beta   90.00
_cell.angle_gamma   90.00
#
_symmetry.space_group_name_H-M   'P 1'
#
loop_
_entity.id
_entity.type
_entity.pdbx_description
1 polymer ?
#
loop_
_entity_poly.entity_id
_entity_poly.type
_entity_poly.pdbx_seq_one_letter_code
_entity_poly.pdbx_strand_id
1 'polypeptide(L)'
;MQNNPEQCPTWDEFLKPLLDLANQEPIMRRTGAQKIAEQFSFSQELRHLRTKSGQQLIQNRAGWAMSSLVKATFIEKHPSEKFTYQITDKGREYLQQHEGPITAQDLKNIEGYEEAWEEASRLKQQAKSQTSNTNPDLDQSTPDDLIDSAYHSLNQSLANELIESMLDMDPYKFEQLVVDLLFSMGYGGSRSEAAQVTKNQTMKALMALSTKIALV
;
A
#
# COMPACT_ATOMS: atom_id res chain seq x y z
N MET A 1 -14.05 8.86 -6.11
CA MET A 1 -13.92 8.09 -4.86
C MET A 1 -15.28 7.50 -4.51
N GLN A 2 -15.30 6.23 -4.12
CA GLN A 2 -16.51 5.51 -3.73
C GLN A 2 -16.96 5.86 -2.30
N ASN A 3 -18.27 5.90 -2.06
CA ASN A 3 -18.84 6.02 -0.71
C ASN A 3 -18.77 4.67 0.02
N ASN A 4 -18.38 4.69 1.30
CA ASN A 4 -18.20 3.53 2.16
C ASN A 4 -17.35 2.43 1.49
N PRO A 5 -16.07 2.71 1.17
CA PRO A 5 -15.23 1.74 0.49
C PRO A 5 -14.90 0.57 1.42
N GLU A 6 -14.80 -0.64 0.87
CA GLU A 6 -14.40 -1.84 1.63
C GLU A 6 -12.87 -1.90 1.87
N GLN A 7 -12.11 -1.27 0.98
CA GLN A 7 -10.66 -1.16 1.02
C GLN A 7 -10.22 0.30 1.06
N CYS A 8 -9.01 0.59 1.55
CA CYS A 8 -8.52 1.97 1.57
C CYS A 8 -8.29 2.45 0.13
N PRO A 9 -8.89 3.58 -0.31
CA PRO A 9 -8.69 4.12 -1.64
C PRO A 9 -7.21 4.38 -1.96
N THR A 10 -6.86 4.28 -3.25
CA THR A 10 -5.51 4.63 -3.73
C THR A 10 -5.26 6.12 -3.58
N TRP A 11 -4.00 6.55 -3.65
CA TRP A 11 -3.67 7.95 -3.37
C TRP A 11 -4.30 8.91 -4.39
N ASP A 12 -4.42 8.51 -5.66
CA ASP A 12 -4.98 9.33 -6.73
C ASP A 12 -6.48 9.56 -6.55
N GLU A 13 -7.21 8.61 -5.94
CA GLU A 13 -8.62 8.82 -5.59
C GLU A 13 -8.84 9.98 -4.61
N PHE A 14 -7.82 10.35 -3.81
CA PHE A 14 -7.87 11.52 -2.92
C PHE A 14 -7.66 12.85 -3.65
N LEU A 15 -7.18 12.87 -4.90
CA LEU A 15 -6.87 14.09 -5.64
C LEU A 15 -8.08 15.00 -5.80
N LYS A 16 -9.17 14.48 -6.38
CA LYS A 16 -10.39 15.26 -6.63
C LYS A 16 -11.02 15.76 -5.32
N PRO A 17 -11.27 14.90 -4.30
CA PRO A 17 -11.84 15.38 -3.03
C PRO A 17 -10.97 16.42 -2.31
N LEU A 18 -9.63 16.27 -2.32
CA LEU A 18 -8.74 17.28 -1.72
C LEU A 18 -8.79 18.60 -2.47
N LEU A 19 -8.82 18.58 -3.81
CA LEU A 19 -8.90 19.78 -4.61
C LEU A 19 -10.26 20.49 -4.43
N ASP A 20 -11.34 19.72 -4.33
CA ASP A 20 -12.68 20.26 -4.03
C ASP A 20 -12.75 20.93 -2.65
N LEU A 21 -12.12 20.33 -1.63
CA LEU A 21 -12.01 20.96 -0.32
C LEU A 21 -11.17 22.24 -0.37
N ALA A 22 -10.04 22.22 -1.08
CA ALA A 22 -9.17 23.38 -1.26
C ALA A 22 -9.87 24.54 -2.01
N ASN A 23 -10.86 24.23 -2.85
CA ASN A 23 -11.66 25.23 -3.55
C ASN A 23 -12.62 26.00 -2.62
N GLN A 24 -13.05 25.36 -1.53
CA GLN A 24 -13.94 25.97 -0.55
C GLN A 24 -13.15 26.78 0.48
N GLU A 25 -12.08 26.21 1.01
CA GLU A 25 -11.24 26.84 2.03
C GLU A 25 -9.82 26.27 2.02
N PRO A 26 -8.83 27.00 2.55
CA PRO A 26 -7.48 26.46 2.70
C PRO A 26 -7.47 25.19 3.56
N ILE A 27 -6.73 24.18 3.12
CA ILE A 27 -6.70 22.86 3.74
C ILE A 27 -5.34 22.51 4.33
N MET A 28 -5.35 21.77 5.43
CA MET A 28 -4.16 21.08 5.95
C MET A 28 -4.26 19.60 5.62
N ARG A 29 -3.12 18.93 5.38
CA ARG A 29 -3.10 17.48 5.07
C ARG A 29 -3.89 16.66 6.11
N ARG A 30 -3.63 16.89 7.40
CA ARG A 30 -4.22 16.09 8.49
C ARG A 30 -5.74 16.24 8.55
N THR A 31 -6.22 17.47 8.49
CA THR A 31 -7.66 17.79 8.59
C THR A 31 -8.39 17.45 7.29
N GLY A 32 -7.77 17.67 6.13
CA GLY A 32 -8.32 17.28 4.83
C GLY A 32 -8.53 15.77 4.72
N ALA A 33 -7.54 14.97 5.13
CA ALA A 33 -7.68 13.52 5.17
C ALA A 33 -8.83 13.04 6.07
N GLN A 34 -9.03 13.70 7.23
CA GLN A 34 -10.13 13.40 8.13
C GLN A 34 -11.49 13.78 7.53
N LYS A 35 -11.60 14.99 6.95
CA LYS A 35 -12.83 15.44 6.29
C LYS A 35 -13.25 14.51 5.15
N ILE A 36 -12.29 14.02 4.37
CA ILE A 36 -12.57 13.05 3.29
C ILE A 36 -13.06 11.71 3.89
N ALA A 37 -12.39 11.18 4.90
CA ALA A 37 -12.82 9.94 5.54
C ALA A 37 -14.23 10.04 6.17
N GLU A 38 -14.62 11.23 6.64
CA GLU A 38 -15.97 11.53 7.11
C GLU A 38 -16.96 11.67 5.96
N GLN A 39 -16.64 12.48 4.94
CA GLN A 39 -17.49 12.73 3.76
C GLN A 39 -17.84 11.42 3.02
N PHE A 40 -16.88 10.52 2.85
CA PHE A 40 -17.06 9.24 2.16
C PHE A 40 -17.38 8.09 3.12
N SER A 41 -17.67 8.37 4.39
CA SER A 41 -18.13 7.38 5.39
C SER A 41 -17.22 6.17 5.56
N PHE A 42 -15.90 6.38 5.64
CA PHE A 42 -14.95 5.28 5.85
C PHE A 42 -15.18 4.62 7.20
N SER A 43 -15.09 3.29 7.24
CA SER A 43 -15.23 2.50 8.48
C SER A 43 -14.14 2.83 9.50
N GLN A 44 -14.40 2.54 10.77
CA GLN A 44 -13.42 2.75 11.84
C GLN A 44 -12.16 1.91 11.62
N GLU A 45 -12.31 0.68 11.11
CA GLU A 45 -11.20 -0.20 10.77
C GLU A 45 -10.29 0.45 9.72
N LEU A 46 -10.84 0.95 8.61
CA LEU A 46 -10.08 1.66 7.59
C LEU A 46 -9.38 2.90 8.12
N ARG A 47 -10.04 3.65 9.01
CA ARG A 47 -9.44 4.84 9.67
C ARG A 47 -8.26 4.50 10.56
N HIS A 48 -8.19 3.28 11.06
CA HIS A 48 -7.15 2.82 11.98
C HIS A 48 -6.05 2.00 11.29
N LEU A 49 -6.21 1.65 10.01
CA LEU A 49 -5.19 0.97 9.22
C LEU A 49 -3.88 1.76 9.18
N ARG A 50 -2.76 1.01 9.21
CA ARG A 50 -1.42 1.56 9.17
C ARG A 50 -0.57 0.88 8.10
N THR A 51 0.35 1.63 7.54
CA THR A 51 1.46 1.09 6.73
C THR A 51 2.40 0.28 7.62
N LYS A 52 3.25 -0.57 7.04
CA LYS A 52 4.29 -1.28 7.82
C LYS A 52 5.29 -0.34 8.49
N SER A 53 5.48 0.86 7.93
CA SER A 53 6.25 1.95 8.53
C SER A 53 5.56 2.62 9.72
N GLY A 54 4.32 2.21 10.06
CA GLY A 54 3.57 2.65 11.24
C GLY A 54 2.74 3.92 11.01
N GLN A 55 2.76 4.51 9.81
CA GLN A 55 1.95 5.68 9.49
C GLN A 55 0.49 5.27 9.26
N GLN A 56 -0.47 6.14 9.59
CA GLN A 56 -1.87 5.89 9.23
C GLN A 56 -2.02 5.86 7.70
N LEU A 57 -2.68 4.82 7.18
CA LEU A 57 -2.75 4.57 5.75
C LEU A 57 -3.42 5.73 5.00
N ILE A 58 -4.57 6.20 5.48
CA ILE A 58 -5.29 7.36 4.92
C ILE A 58 -4.41 8.62 4.89
N GLN A 59 -3.62 8.85 5.95
CA GLN A 59 -2.73 10.01 6.03
C GLN A 59 -1.57 9.90 5.02
N ASN A 60 -1.08 8.68 4.78
CA ASN A 60 -0.09 8.39 3.75
C ASN A 60 -0.67 8.70 2.36
N ARG A 61 -1.84 8.13 2.03
CA ARG A 61 -2.55 8.36 0.75
C ARG A 61 -2.84 9.84 0.49
N ALA A 62 -3.47 10.51 1.45
CA ALA A 62 -3.75 11.94 1.35
C ALA A 62 -2.46 12.79 1.26
N GLY A 63 -1.36 12.34 1.87
CA GLY A 63 -0.05 12.99 1.76
C GLY A 63 0.50 12.95 0.34
N TRP A 64 0.45 11.80 -0.31
CA TRP A 64 0.87 11.64 -1.71
C TRP A 64 0.00 12.45 -2.67
N ALA A 65 -1.32 12.44 -2.46
CA ALA A 65 -2.24 13.28 -3.22
C ALA A 65 -1.93 14.78 -3.05
N MET A 66 -1.76 15.26 -1.82
CA MET A 66 -1.38 16.65 -1.55
C MET A 66 -0.06 17.04 -2.22
N SER A 67 0.97 16.19 -2.13
CA SER A 67 2.25 16.45 -2.80
C SER A 67 2.08 16.55 -4.31
N SER A 68 1.27 15.67 -4.90
CA SER A 68 0.99 15.67 -6.34
C SER A 68 0.23 16.92 -6.76
N LEU A 69 -0.78 17.36 -6.01
CA LEU A 69 -1.50 18.61 -6.29
C LEU A 69 -0.60 19.86 -6.21
N VAL A 70 0.35 19.89 -5.26
CA VAL A 70 1.34 20.97 -5.17
C VAL A 70 2.25 20.96 -6.39
N LYS A 71 2.69 19.78 -6.84
CA LYS A 71 3.56 19.62 -8.01
C LYS A 71 2.85 19.96 -9.32
N ALA A 72 1.55 19.70 -9.40
CA ALA A 72 0.68 20.11 -10.50
C ALA A 72 0.37 21.62 -10.51
N THR A 73 0.80 22.34 -9.47
CA THR A 73 0.49 23.75 -9.21
C THR A 73 -1.00 24.06 -9.09
N PHE A 74 -1.81 23.05 -8.73
CA PHE A 74 -3.24 23.21 -8.43
C PHE A 74 -3.50 23.77 -7.05
N ILE A 75 -2.59 23.48 -6.11
CA ILE A 75 -2.60 24.09 -4.78
C ILE A 75 -1.20 24.64 -4.46
N GLU A 76 -1.16 25.65 -3.61
CA GLU A 76 0.08 26.27 -3.15
C GLU A 76 0.06 26.45 -1.62
N LYS A 77 1.23 26.68 -1.02
CA LYS A 77 1.33 26.93 0.41
C LYS A 77 0.68 28.27 0.75
N HIS A 78 -0.14 28.28 1.79
CA HIS A 78 -0.73 29.52 2.28
C HIS A 78 0.38 30.48 2.76
N PRO A 79 0.31 31.78 2.41
CA PRO A 79 1.40 32.73 2.68
C PRO A 79 1.65 32.98 4.18
N SER A 80 0.61 32.90 5.01
CA SER A 80 0.69 33.21 6.44
C SER A 80 0.47 32.01 7.36
N GLU A 81 -0.16 30.93 6.87
CA GLU A 81 -0.57 29.81 7.71
C GLU A 81 0.31 28.59 7.47
N LYS A 82 0.90 28.07 8.56
CA LYS A 82 1.81 26.93 8.47
C LYS A 82 1.05 25.65 8.17
N PHE A 83 1.59 24.86 7.25
CA PHE A 83 1.04 23.55 6.84
C PHE A 83 -0.37 23.62 6.21
N THR A 84 -0.80 24.82 5.83
CA THR A 84 -2.05 25.09 5.14
C THR A 84 -1.75 25.33 3.66
N TYR A 85 -2.65 24.87 2.80
CA TYR A 85 -2.56 24.99 1.35
C TYR A 85 -3.85 25.57 0.79
N GLN A 86 -3.75 26.46 -0.19
CA GLN A 86 -4.89 27.07 -0.87
C GLN A 86 -4.91 26.67 -2.34
N ILE A 87 -6.10 26.64 -2.94
CA ILE A 87 -6.23 26.41 -4.39
C ILE A 87 -5.65 27.60 -5.18
N THR A 88 -5.01 27.31 -6.31
CA THR A 88 -4.52 28.31 -7.26
C THR A 88 -5.58 28.58 -8.33
N ASP A 89 -5.37 29.61 -9.16
CA ASP A 89 -6.25 29.89 -10.30
C ASP A 89 -6.26 28.74 -11.31
N LYS A 90 -5.09 28.10 -11.54
CA LYS A 90 -4.95 26.90 -12.38
C LYS A 90 -5.76 25.73 -11.83
N GLY A 91 -5.74 25.51 -10.51
CA GLY A 91 -6.54 24.47 -9.86
C GLY A 91 -8.05 24.72 -10.00
N ARG A 92 -8.48 25.99 -9.87
CA ARG A 92 -9.89 26.38 -10.07
C ARG A 92 -10.34 26.18 -11.51
N GLU A 93 -9.55 26.62 -12.47
CA GLU A 93 -9.84 26.45 -13.89
C GLU A 93 -9.95 24.96 -14.24
N TYR A 94 -9.02 24.14 -13.75
CA TYR A 94 -9.06 22.70 -13.94
C TYR A 94 -10.36 22.07 -13.40
N LEU A 95 -10.81 22.45 -12.20
CA LEU A 95 -12.08 21.97 -11.64
C LEU A 95 -13.31 22.38 -12.47
N GLN A 96 -13.27 23.52 -13.16
CA GLN A 96 -14.36 23.95 -14.05
C GLN A 96 -14.39 23.15 -15.35
N GLN A 97 -13.24 22.71 -15.84
CA GLN A 97 -13.11 21.96 -17.08
C GLN A 97 -13.26 20.44 -16.86
N HIS A 98 -13.02 19.95 -15.64
CA HIS A 98 -12.94 18.53 -15.33
C HIS A 98 -13.93 18.10 -14.21
N GLU A 99 -15.07 17.53 -14.60
CA GLU A 99 -16.10 17.05 -13.67
C GLU A 99 -15.80 15.65 -13.09
N GLY A 100 -14.87 14.90 -13.68
CA GLY A 100 -14.53 13.52 -13.30
C GLY A 100 -13.50 13.36 -12.17
N PRO A 101 -13.15 12.11 -11.83
CA PRO A 101 -12.02 11.82 -10.94
C PRO A 101 -10.71 12.25 -11.59
N ILE A 102 -9.81 12.84 -10.80
CA ILE A 102 -8.46 13.19 -11.26
C ILE A 102 -7.59 11.95 -11.13
N THR A 103 -6.98 11.52 -12.22
CA THR A 103 -6.09 10.36 -12.27
C THR A 103 -4.63 10.79 -12.20
N ALA A 104 -3.74 9.85 -11.87
CA ALA A 104 -2.30 10.09 -11.94
C ALA A 104 -1.85 10.50 -13.35
N GLN A 105 -2.48 9.96 -14.40
CA GLN A 105 -2.17 10.30 -15.79
C GLN A 105 -2.56 11.74 -16.13
N ASP A 106 -3.67 12.24 -15.60
CA ASP A 106 -4.09 13.63 -15.81
C ASP A 106 -3.04 14.60 -15.27
N LEU A 107 -2.45 14.28 -14.11
CA LEU A 107 -1.39 15.10 -13.53
C LEU A 107 -0.10 15.06 -14.35
N LYS A 108 0.26 13.90 -14.91
CA LYS A 108 1.45 13.77 -15.78
C LYS A 108 1.35 14.59 -17.06
N ASN A 109 0.13 14.78 -17.57
CA ASN A 109 -0.10 15.59 -18.76
C ASN A 109 0.03 17.11 -18.50
N ILE A 110 0.23 17.52 -17.25
CA ILE A 110 0.39 18.93 -16.88
C ILE A 110 1.84 19.35 -17.12
N GLU A 111 2.01 20.43 -17.88
CA GLU A 111 3.31 21.07 -18.10
C GLU A 111 3.99 21.43 -16.77
N GLY A 112 5.26 21.05 -16.62
CA GLY A 112 6.07 21.32 -15.42
C GLY A 112 5.92 20.28 -14.31
N TYR A 113 5.00 19.32 -14.43
CA TYR A 113 4.73 18.35 -13.37
C TYR A 113 5.88 17.38 -13.14
N GLU A 114 6.39 16.76 -14.21
CA GLU A 114 7.49 15.81 -14.14
C GLU A 114 8.78 16.51 -13.68
N GLU A 115 9.07 17.70 -14.21
CA GLU A 115 10.24 18.50 -13.84
C GLU A 115 10.22 18.87 -12.35
N ALA A 116 9.05 19.21 -11.81
CA ALA A 116 8.89 19.53 -10.40
C ALA A 116 9.17 18.31 -9.50
N TRP A 117 8.83 17.09 -9.94
CA TRP A 117 9.16 15.85 -9.23
C TRP A 117 10.65 15.54 -9.30
N GLU A 118 11.26 15.69 -10.47
CA GLU A 118 12.70 15.51 -10.62
C GLU A 118 13.50 16.50 -9.77
N GLU A 119 13.09 17.77 -9.71
CA GLU A 119 13.77 18.78 -8.91
C GLU A 119 13.69 18.44 -7.41
N ALA A 120 12.52 18.00 -6.93
CA ALA A 120 12.39 17.53 -5.54
C ALA A 120 13.29 16.31 -5.25
N SER A 121 13.41 15.40 -6.22
CA SER A 121 14.30 14.25 -6.12
C SER A 121 15.77 14.69 -6.08
N ARG A 122 16.20 15.61 -6.97
CA ARG A 122 17.55 16.16 -7.02
C ARG A 122 17.95 16.85 -5.71
N LEU A 123 17.07 17.68 -5.14
CA LEU A 123 17.29 18.33 -3.84
C LEU A 123 17.46 17.31 -2.71
N LYS A 124 16.70 16.20 -2.75
CA LYS A 124 16.80 15.12 -1.76
C LYS A 124 18.06 14.26 -1.95
N GLN A 125 18.47 14.04 -3.20
CA GLN A 125 19.69 13.29 -3.55
C GLN A 125 20.97 14.06 -3.24
N GLN A 126 20.97 15.39 -3.39
CA GLN A 126 22.07 16.24 -2.93
C GLN A 126 22.26 16.16 -1.39
N ALA A 127 21.23 15.72 -0.65
CA ALA A 127 21.31 15.46 0.79
C ALA A 127 21.58 13.98 1.17
N LYS A 128 21.49 13.02 0.24
CA LYS A 128 21.79 11.58 0.44
C LYS A 128 21.89 10.84 -0.90
N SER A 129 23.03 10.18 -1.14
CA SER A 129 23.41 9.53 -2.40
C SER A 129 22.44 8.42 -2.88
N GLN A 130 22.01 8.53 -4.16
CA GLN A 130 21.50 7.55 -5.18
C GLN A 130 20.35 6.56 -4.78
N THR A 131 19.34 6.19 -5.58
CA THR A 131 19.15 5.99 -7.05
C THR A 131 17.63 5.98 -7.38
N SER A 132 17.22 6.13 -8.64
CA SER A 132 15.82 6.02 -9.14
C SER A 132 15.70 5.05 -10.32
N ASN A 133 14.57 4.34 -10.43
CA ASN A 133 14.05 3.69 -11.66
C ASN A 133 12.51 3.60 -11.56
N THR A 134 11.82 3.90 -12.66
CA THR A 134 10.35 3.90 -12.80
C THR A 134 9.90 2.78 -13.75
N ASN A 135 8.89 2.02 -13.31
CA ASN A 135 8.10 1.06 -14.09
C ASN A 135 6.66 1.61 -14.22
N PRO A 136 5.88 1.25 -15.26
CA PRO A 136 4.60 1.89 -15.56
C PRO A 136 3.38 1.38 -14.77
N ASP A 137 3.49 0.25 -14.03
CA ASP A 137 2.40 -0.25 -13.15
C ASP A 137 2.44 0.38 -11.73
N LEU A 138 3.33 1.35 -11.54
CA LEU A 138 3.63 2.01 -10.26
C LEU A 138 2.77 3.26 -10.02
N ASP A 139 1.95 3.66 -10.98
CA ASP A 139 1.40 5.02 -11.02
C ASP A 139 0.42 5.34 -9.90
N GLN A 140 -0.22 4.33 -9.30
CA GLN A 140 -1.16 4.48 -8.18
C GLN A 140 -0.62 3.95 -6.85
N SER A 141 0.61 3.43 -6.85
CA SER A 141 1.23 2.84 -5.66
C SER A 141 2.16 3.86 -4.98
N THR A 142 2.05 3.98 -3.65
CA THR A 142 3.04 4.75 -2.90
C THR A 142 4.34 3.94 -2.74
N PRO A 143 5.50 4.56 -2.46
CA PRO A 143 6.73 3.81 -2.22
C PRO A 143 6.64 2.79 -1.08
N ASP A 144 5.84 3.06 -0.02
CA ASP A 144 5.56 2.06 1.01
C ASP A 144 4.83 0.84 0.39
N ASP A 145 3.86 1.07 -0.50
CA ASP A 145 3.12 0.01 -1.19
C ASP A 145 4.02 -0.81 -2.13
N LEU A 146 4.97 -0.15 -2.79
CA LEU A 146 5.95 -0.82 -3.65
C LEU A 146 6.88 -1.73 -2.85
N ILE A 147 7.32 -1.29 -1.68
CA ILE A 147 8.11 -2.12 -0.77
C ILE A 147 7.27 -3.29 -0.27
N ASP A 148 6.00 -3.02 0.09
CA ASP A 148 5.10 -4.04 0.63
C ASP A 148 4.75 -5.12 -0.38
N SER A 149 4.45 -4.73 -1.62
CA SER A 149 4.17 -5.63 -2.74
C SER A 149 5.41 -6.44 -3.14
N ALA A 150 6.59 -5.80 -3.21
CA ALA A 150 7.85 -6.50 -3.47
C ALA A 150 8.17 -7.52 -2.38
N TYR A 151 7.96 -7.17 -1.11
CA TYR A 151 8.14 -8.08 0.02
C TYR A 151 7.19 -9.27 -0.05
N HIS A 152 5.91 -9.04 -0.36
CA HIS A 152 4.93 -10.12 -0.49
C HIS A 152 5.25 -11.05 -1.66
N SER A 153 5.62 -10.47 -2.81
CA SER A 153 6.04 -11.23 -4.00
C SER A 153 7.28 -12.08 -3.70
N LEU A 154 8.28 -11.53 -3.01
CA LEU A 154 9.48 -12.27 -2.62
C LEU A 154 9.15 -13.44 -1.68
N ASN A 155 8.33 -13.21 -0.67
CA ASN A 155 7.90 -14.27 0.24
C ASN A 155 7.06 -15.34 -0.47
N GLN A 156 6.22 -14.96 -1.42
CA GLN A 156 5.41 -15.89 -2.19
C GLN A 156 6.30 -16.75 -3.10
N SER A 157 7.28 -16.16 -3.77
CA SER A 157 8.29 -16.90 -4.55
C SER A 157 9.07 -17.86 -3.65
N LEU A 158 9.55 -17.39 -2.50
CA LEU A 158 10.25 -18.24 -1.54
C LEU A 158 9.37 -19.40 -1.05
N ALA A 159 8.10 -19.14 -0.74
CA ALA A 159 7.15 -20.18 -0.33
C ALA A 159 6.95 -21.22 -1.44
N ASN A 160 6.81 -20.78 -2.68
CA ASN A 160 6.69 -21.67 -3.83
C ASN A 160 7.95 -22.52 -4.04
N GLU A 161 9.15 -21.91 -3.97
CA GLU A 161 10.43 -22.64 -4.06
C GLU A 161 10.57 -23.69 -2.95
N LEU A 162 10.15 -23.35 -1.72
CA LEU A 162 10.15 -24.29 -0.61
C LEU A 162 9.16 -25.44 -0.82
N ILE A 163 7.96 -25.17 -1.35
CA ILE A 163 6.97 -26.21 -1.66
C ILE A 163 7.49 -27.13 -2.76
N GLU A 164 8.06 -26.58 -3.83
CA GLU A 164 8.65 -27.37 -4.92
C GLU A 164 9.79 -28.25 -4.41
N SER A 165 10.69 -27.69 -3.58
CA SER A 165 11.76 -28.44 -2.93
C SER A 165 11.24 -29.57 -2.04
N MET A 166 10.17 -29.33 -1.28
CA MET A 166 9.52 -30.37 -0.46
C MET A 166 8.87 -31.46 -1.30
N LEU A 167 8.34 -31.14 -2.48
CA LEU A 167 7.73 -32.11 -3.39
C LEU A 167 8.76 -32.97 -4.12
N ASP A 168 9.94 -32.44 -4.41
CA ASP A 168 11.04 -33.17 -5.06
C ASP A 168 11.90 -33.99 -4.08
N MET A 169 11.68 -33.80 -2.77
CA MET A 169 12.37 -34.56 -1.73
C MET A 169 11.96 -36.04 -1.68
N ASP A 170 12.91 -36.88 -1.25
CA ASP A 170 12.63 -38.28 -0.92
C ASP A 170 11.48 -38.39 0.11
N PRO A 171 10.48 -39.27 -0.10
CA PRO A 171 9.31 -39.39 0.76
C PRO A 171 9.62 -39.63 2.24
N TYR A 172 10.69 -40.37 2.56
CA TYR A 172 11.07 -40.62 3.96
C TYR A 172 11.67 -39.38 4.63
N LYS A 173 12.40 -38.55 3.87
CA LYS A 173 12.90 -37.26 4.37
C LYS A 173 11.79 -36.24 4.55
N PHE A 174 10.80 -36.23 3.67
CA PHE A 174 9.63 -35.38 3.80
C PHE A 174 8.82 -35.70 5.06
N GLU A 175 8.59 -37.00 5.35
CA GLU A 175 7.92 -37.41 6.58
C GLU A 175 8.68 -36.90 7.83
N GLN A 176 10.00 -37.05 7.84
CA GLN A 176 10.83 -36.56 8.94
C GLN A 176 10.73 -35.03 9.11
N LEU A 177 10.76 -34.27 8.00
CA LEU A 177 10.58 -32.82 7.99
C LEU A 177 9.20 -32.42 8.58
N VAL A 178 8.13 -33.11 8.20
CA VAL A 178 6.78 -32.85 8.72
C VAL A 178 6.71 -33.12 10.23
N VAL A 179 7.32 -34.21 10.70
CA VAL A 179 7.39 -34.53 12.13
C VAL A 179 8.16 -33.47 12.90
N ASP A 180 9.32 -33.03 12.38
CA ASP A 180 10.15 -31.99 13.00
C ASP A 180 9.43 -30.62 13.01
N LEU A 181 8.65 -30.31 11.98
CA LEU A 181 7.82 -29.10 11.91
C LEU A 181 6.68 -29.14 12.94
N LEU A 182 5.92 -30.22 13.00
CA LEU A 182 4.83 -30.40 13.97
C LEU A 182 5.31 -30.36 15.41
N PHE A 183 6.49 -30.93 15.67
CA PHE A 183 7.15 -30.84 16.98
C PHE A 183 7.52 -29.40 17.32
N SER A 184 8.17 -28.68 16.40
CA SER A 184 8.57 -27.28 16.57
C SER A 184 7.38 -26.33 16.76
N MET A 185 6.23 -26.64 16.17
CA MET A 185 4.97 -25.90 16.35
C MET A 185 4.20 -26.27 17.62
N GLY A 186 4.71 -27.21 18.42
CA GLY A 186 4.12 -27.60 19.71
C GLY A 186 2.97 -28.60 19.62
N TYR A 187 2.78 -29.27 18.48
CA TYR A 187 1.71 -30.26 18.28
C TYR A 187 2.07 -31.68 18.73
N GLY A 188 3.27 -31.90 19.28
CA GLY A 188 3.72 -33.21 19.76
C GLY A 188 4.28 -33.12 21.17
N GLY A 189 3.48 -33.48 22.17
CA GLY A 189 3.90 -33.53 23.57
C GLY A 189 5.11 -34.46 23.83
N SER A 190 5.39 -35.40 22.93
CA SER A 190 6.65 -36.18 22.90
C SER A 190 6.99 -36.69 21.48
N ARG A 191 8.29 -36.89 21.19
CA ARG A 191 8.84 -37.27 19.87
C ARG A 191 8.25 -38.57 19.29
N SER A 192 7.69 -39.44 20.14
CA SER A 192 7.07 -40.73 19.74
C SER A 192 5.64 -40.62 19.21
N GLU A 193 4.86 -39.64 19.67
CA GLU A 193 3.46 -39.46 19.22
C GLU A 193 3.37 -38.77 17.85
N ALA A 194 4.23 -37.77 17.60
CA ALA A 194 4.26 -37.08 16.30
C ALA A 194 4.63 -38.02 15.13
N ALA A 195 5.51 -39.00 15.38
CA ALA A 195 5.92 -40.00 14.40
C ALA A 195 4.86 -41.10 14.11
N GLN A 196 3.84 -41.26 14.97
CA GLN A 196 2.77 -42.25 14.75
C GLN A 196 1.64 -41.74 13.86
N VAL A 197 1.43 -40.41 13.80
CA VAL A 197 0.34 -39.80 13.01
C VAL A 197 0.65 -39.80 11.51
N THR A 198 1.93 -39.65 11.12
CA THR A 198 2.36 -39.62 9.72
C THR A 198 2.34 -40.99 9.05
N LYS A 199 2.63 -42.06 9.79
CA LYS A 199 2.67 -43.45 9.28
C LYS A 199 1.35 -43.96 8.69
N ASN A 200 0.21 -43.35 9.01
CA ASN A 200 -1.11 -43.88 8.65
C ASN A 200 -1.90 -42.99 7.67
N GLN A 201 -1.48 -41.75 7.40
CA GLN A 201 -2.35 -40.78 6.70
C GLN A 201 -1.61 -39.68 5.95
N THR A 202 -0.80 -40.06 4.95
CA THR A 202 -0.08 -39.12 4.07
C THR A 202 -1.02 -38.18 3.31
N MET A 203 -2.24 -38.62 2.94
CA MET A 203 -3.21 -37.77 2.21
C MET A 203 -4.09 -36.87 3.11
N LYS A 204 -4.45 -37.32 4.32
CA LYS A 204 -5.28 -36.50 5.23
C LYS A 204 -4.48 -35.38 5.88
N ALA A 205 -3.18 -35.58 6.13
CA ALA A 205 -2.29 -34.52 6.60
C ALA A 205 -2.16 -33.39 5.57
N LEU A 206 -2.04 -33.73 4.28
CA LEU A 206 -2.01 -32.75 3.18
C LEU A 206 -3.31 -31.93 3.10
N MET A 207 -4.48 -32.56 3.25
CA MET A 207 -5.77 -31.86 3.27
C MET A 207 -5.94 -30.95 4.50
N ALA A 208 -5.43 -31.36 5.66
CA ALA A 208 -5.48 -30.54 6.88
C ALA A 208 -4.54 -29.32 6.82
N LEU A 209 -3.38 -29.46 6.19
CA LEU A 209 -2.44 -28.36 5.93
C LEU A 209 -3.01 -27.35 4.92
N SER A 210 -3.61 -27.82 3.83
CA SER A 210 -4.25 -26.94 2.82
C SER A 210 -5.41 -26.12 3.39
N THR A 211 -6.20 -26.70 4.31
CA THR A 211 -7.38 -26.03 4.88
C THR A 211 -7.02 -24.92 5.88
N LYS A 212 -5.86 -25.00 6.56
CA LYS A 212 -5.44 -23.99 7.55
C LYS A 212 -4.53 -22.91 7.01
N ILE A 213 -3.78 -23.18 5.94
CA ILE A 213 -3.00 -22.14 5.24
C ILE A 213 -3.92 -21.13 4.54
N ALA A 214 -5.14 -21.52 4.18
CA ALA A 214 -6.17 -20.61 3.65
C ALA A 214 -6.84 -19.70 4.71
N LEU A 215 -6.52 -19.87 6.00
CA LEU A 215 -7.16 -19.18 7.14
C LEU A 215 -6.23 -18.22 7.90
N VAL A 216 -5.01 -18.00 7.41
CA VAL A 216 -4.02 -17.04 7.92
C VAL A 216 -3.59 -16.14 6.78
#